data_AF-A0ABD4V8H1-F1
#
_entry.id   AF-A0ABD4V8H1-F1
#
_cell.length_a   1.000
_cell.length_b   1.000
_cell.length_c   1.000
_cell.angle_alpha   90.00
_cell.angle_beta   90.00
_cell.angle_gamma   90.00
#
_symmetry.space_group_name_H-M   'P 1'
#
loop_
_entity.id
_entity.type
_entity.pdbx_description
1 polymer ?
#
loop_
_entity_poly.entity_id
_entity_poly.type
_entity_poly.pdbx_seq_one_letter_code
_entity_poly.pdbx_strand_id
1 'polypeptide(L)'
;MNPTLAAIVLSLFSAVAYAAAAVAQERLAARSGGSGTLRLLADGAWWWSVVLNAAAALLHVAALKYGTLTLVQPLGALTLVAAVPLGARVAGRKVSPVEWRGTALTLIGLAALLVTASGPAPDDVLSLPQALGVAGTTAVLIGALSRGARPGLRHATASGFASGVASALTQTVTVAATDRSDSLLSAQVVVVALLVAVFAAGGLLLSQTAYQGGLGAPLAVVTLANPLAAAAIGLSLLGERLQGGVAGVLLALAGASVAGWGVVTLSRSAPERAADMAEPAVDDDHPVAAVLALEPGSAACEPSLLPQQPSPGHLTSL
;
A
#
# COMPACT_ATOMS: atom_id res chain seq x y z
N MET A 1 -4.22 31.46 -17.17
CA MET A 1 -4.40 30.00 -17.35
C MET A 1 -5.86 29.67 -17.21
N ASN A 2 -6.41 28.81 -18.08
CA ASN A 2 -7.78 28.31 -17.93
C ASN A 2 -7.88 27.51 -16.60
N PRO A 3 -8.84 27.80 -15.70
CA PRO A 3 -8.95 27.12 -14.41
C PRO A 3 -9.03 25.59 -14.55
N THR A 4 -9.77 25.09 -15.54
CA THR A 4 -9.87 23.66 -15.83
C THR A 4 -8.52 23.05 -16.20
N LEU A 5 -7.72 23.76 -17.00
CA LEU A 5 -6.38 23.31 -17.37
C LEU A 5 -5.46 23.27 -16.14
N ALA A 6 -5.54 24.27 -15.26
CA ALA A 6 -4.80 24.27 -14.01
C ALA A 6 -5.18 23.08 -13.11
N ALA A 7 -6.47 22.77 -12.99
CA ALA A 7 -6.95 21.62 -12.24
C ALA A 7 -6.42 20.29 -12.80
N ILE A 8 -6.45 20.12 -14.14
CA ILE A 8 -5.92 18.93 -14.81
C ILE A 8 -4.42 18.79 -14.53
N VAL A 9 -3.64 19.84 -14.76
CA VAL A 9 -2.18 19.82 -14.58
C VAL A 9 -1.82 19.50 -13.12
N LEU A 10 -2.44 20.17 -12.16
CA LEU A 10 -2.21 19.92 -10.73
C LEU A 10 -2.59 18.49 -10.33
N SER A 11 -3.71 17.97 -10.86
CA SER A 11 -4.15 16.59 -10.60
C SER A 11 -3.16 15.57 -11.17
N LEU A 12 -2.59 15.82 -12.35
CA LEU A 12 -1.58 14.94 -12.94
C LEU A 12 -0.29 14.93 -12.13
N PHE A 13 0.20 16.10 -11.69
CA PHE A 13 1.36 16.18 -10.81
C PHE A 13 1.09 15.49 -9.46
N SER A 14 -0.09 15.70 -8.89
CA SER A 14 -0.54 15.00 -7.67
C SER A 14 -0.51 13.47 -7.87
N ALA A 15 -1.10 12.98 -8.95
CA ALA A 15 -1.16 11.55 -9.23
C ALA A 15 0.24 10.91 -9.36
N VAL A 16 1.17 11.60 -10.04
CA VAL A 16 2.56 11.17 -10.19
C VAL A 16 3.31 11.23 -8.85
N ALA A 17 3.09 12.27 -8.04
CA ALA A 17 3.70 12.39 -6.72
C ALA A 17 3.22 11.27 -5.77
N TYR A 18 1.92 10.97 -5.74
CA TYR A 18 1.38 9.82 -5.01
C TYR A 18 1.97 8.49 -5.51
N ALA A 19 2.09 8.32 -6.83
CA ALA A 19 2.68 7.12 -7.41
C ALA A 19 4.14 6.94 -7.00
N ALA A 20 4.93 8.02 -7.03
CA ALA A 20 6.31 8.02 -6.56
C ALA A 20 6.41 7.70 -5.07
N ALA A 21 5.50 8.26 -4.25
CA ALA A 21 5.43 7.97 -2.83
C ALA A 21 5.14 6.48 -2.59
N ALA A 22 4.15 5.91 -3.29
CA ALA A 22 3.76 4.51 -3.16
C ALA A 22 4.89 3.56 -3.59
N VAL A 23 5.63 3.87 -4.66
CA VAL A 23 6.83 3.12 -5.07
C VAL A 23 7.95 3.22 -4.02
N ALA A 24 8.18 4.40 -3.45
CA ALA A 24 9.15 4.58 -2.37
C ALA A 24 8.78 3.73 -1.13
N GLN A 25 7.50 3.73 -0.77
CA GLN A 25 6.95 2.89 0.31
C GLN A 25 7.11 1.40 0.01
N GLU A 26 6.79 0.92 -1.19
CA GLU A 26 6.99 -0.47 -1.60
C GLU A 26 8.45 -0.89 -1.44
N ARG A 27 9.40 -0.09 -1.93
CA ARG A 27 10.83 -0.42 -1.80
C ARG A 27 11.28 -0.48 -0.36
N LEU A 28 10.82 0.48 0.45
CA LEU A 28 11.14 0.48 1.88
C LEU A 28 10.50 -0.73 2.56
N ALA A 29 9.29 -1.12 2.19
CA ALA A 29 8.59 -2.29 2.73
C ALA A 29 9.33 -3.59 2.39
N ALA A 30 9.80 -3.71 1.13
CA ALA A 30 10.57 -4.85 0.66
C ALA A 30 11.94 -4.99 1.35
N ARG A 31 12.59 -3.88 1.68
CA ARG A 31 13.89 -3.89 2.39
C ARG A 31 13.76 -4.11 3.89
N SER A 32 12.68 -3.61 4.48
CA SER A 32 12.51 -3.58 5.93
C SER A 32 11.98 -4.88 6.51
N GLY A 33 11.44 -5.80 5.71
CA GLY A 33 11.17 -7.20 6.12
C GLY A 33 10.40 -7.38 7.43
N GLY A 34 9.46 -6.47 7.75
CA GLY A 34 8.73 -6.49 9.02
C GLY A 34 9.40 -5.79 10.21
N SER A 35 10.46 -5.00 9.99
CA SER A 35 11.05 -4.17 11.05
C SER A 35 10.01 -3.23 11.65
N GLY A 36 9.95 -3.16 12.98
CA GLY A 36 8.93 -2.42 13.71
C GLY A 36 8.87 -0.92 13.35
N THR A 37 7.69 -0.33 13.54
CA THR A 37 7.35 1.07 13.20
C THR A 37 8.41 2.09 13.66
N LEU A 38 9.04 1.89 14.82
CA LEU A 38 10.07 2.78 15.34
C LEU A 38 11.29 2.88 14.42
N ARG A 39 11.70 1.78 13.78
CA ARG A 39 12.86 1.78 12.86
C ARG A 39 12.52 2.49 11.55
N LEU A 40 11.27 2.40 11.10
CA LEU A 40 10.79 3.14 9.92
C LEU A 40 10.83 4.65 10.18
N LEU A 41 10.44 5.11 11.37
CA LEU A 41 10.46 6.54 11.71
C LEU A 41 11.88 7.13 11.76
N ALA A 42 12.90 6.30 11.99
CA ALA A 42 14.30 6.69 11.96
C ALA A 42 14.91 6.68 10.54
N ASP A 43 14.21 6.13 9.54
CA ASP A 43 14.71 6.04 8.16
C ASP A 43 14.43 7.33 7.38
N GLY A 44 15.46 7.95 6.81
CA GLY A 44 15.30 9.15 5.97
C GLY A 44 14.45 8.90 4.72
N ALA A 45 14.47 7.68 4.17
CA ALA A 45 13.66 7.30 3.01
C ALA A 45 12.16 7.25 3.34
N TRP A 46 11.80 6.92 4.59
CA TRP A 46 10.42 6.99 5.07
C TRP A 46 9.89 8.42 4.97
N TRP A 47 10.65 9.40 5.50
CA TRP A 47 10.24 10.80 5.49
C TRP A 47 10.12 11.37 4.07
N TRP A 48 10.94 10.90 3.13
CA TRP A 48 10.75 11.25 1.73
C TRP A 48 9.39 10.79 1.19
N SER A 49 8.95 9.58 1.54
CA SER A 49 7.62 9.09 1.16
C SER A 49 6.49 9.89 1.83
N VAL A 50 6.68 10.33 3.08
CA VAL A 50 5.73 11.19 3.80
C VAL A 50 5.62 12.54 3.10
N VAL A 51 6.75 13.17 2.77
CA VAL A 51 6.78 14.47 2.07
C VAL A 51 6.15 14.37 0.69
N LEU A 52 6.42 13.30 -0.07
CA LEU A 52 5.78 13.07 -1.36
C LEU A 52 4.26 12.92 -1.24
N ASN A 53 3.77 12.16 -0.26
CA ASN A 53 2.34 12.04 0.01
C ASN A 53 1.72 13.38 0.39
N ALA A 54 2.37 14.15 1.28
CA ALA A 54 1.89 15.47 1.69
C ALA A 54 1.84 16.45 0.51
N ALA A 55 2.90 16.49 -0.32
CA ALA A 55 2.93 17.32 -1.52
C ALA A 55 1.84 16.90 -2.52
N ALA A 56 1.64 15.60 -2.72
CA ALA A 56 0.59 15.08 -3.59
C ALA A 56 -0.81 15.47 -3.09
N ALA A 57 -1.07 15.37 -1.78
CA ALA A 57 -2.31 15.80 -1.16
C ALA A 57 -2.54 17.31 -1.33
N LEU A 58 -1.53 18.14 -1.10
CA LEU A 58 -1.62 19.60 -1.28
C LEU A 58 -1.91 19.97 -2.73
N LEU A 59 -1.26 19.31 -3.70
CA LEU A 59 -1.54 19.50 -5.12
C LEU A 59 -2.96 19.09 -5.49
N HIS A 60 -3.48 18.01 -4.88
CA HIS A 60 -4.85 17.55 -5.07
C HIS A 60 -5.86 18.58 -4.56
N VAL A 61 -5.67 19.08 -3.33
CA VAL A 61 -6.51 20.14 -2.74
C VAL A 61 -6.43 21.42 -3.56
N ALA A 62 -5.24 21.80 -4.02
CA ALA A 62 -5.07 22.93 -4.92
C ALA A 62 -5.82 22.73 -6.24
N ALA A 63 -5.86 21.52 -6.80
CA ALA A 63 -6.64 21.23 -8.01
C ALA A 63 -8.14 21.45 -7.80
N LEU A 64 -8.68 21.09 -6.63
CA LEU A 64 -10.09 21.32 -6.27
C LEU A 64 -10.46 22.82 -6.20
N LYS A 65 -9.50 23.70 -5.98
CA LYS A 65 -9.73 25.16 -6.09
C LYS A 65 -10.06 25.60 -7.51
N TYR A 66 -9.56 24.87 -8.52
CA TYR A 66 -9.67 25.25 -9.93
C TYR A 66 -10.60 24.33 -10.75
N GLY A 67 -11.06 23.21 -10.18
CA GLY A 67 -11.89 22.22 -10.88
C GLY A 67 -12.83 21.47 -9.94
N THR A 68 -13.80 20.76 -10.52
CA THR A 68 -14.81 20.03 -9.75
C THR A 68 -14.28 18.70 -9.22
N LEU A 69 -14.86 18.20 -8.12
CA LEU A 69 -14.51 16.90 -7.55
C LEU A 69 -14.69 15.76 -8.58
N THR A 70 -15.77 15.81 -9.35
CA THR A 70 -16.05 14.86 -10.45
C THR A 70 -14.97 14.85 -11.53
N LEU A 71 -14.23 15.95 -11.72
CA LEU A 71 -13.08 16.00 -12.64
C LEU A 71 -11.79 15.51 -11.96
N VAL A 72 -11.52 16.00 -10.75
CA VAL A 72 -10.24 15.80 -10.06
C VAL A 72 -10.09 14.36 -9.54
N GLN A 73 -11.17 13.75 -9.07
CA GLN A 73 -11.13 12.43 -8.44
C GLN A 73 -10.80 11.29 -9.42
N PRO A 74 -11.37 11.23 -10.65
CA PRO A 74 -10.92 10.27 -11.66
C PRO A 74 -9.46 10.47 -12.08
N LEU A 75 -8.97 11.72 -12.12
CA LEU A 75 -7.56 12.00 -12.39
C LEU A 75 -6.64 11.51 -11.25
N GLY A 76 -7.11 11.57 -10.00
CA GLY A 76 -6.42 10.95 -8.87
C GLY A 76 -6.23 9.45 -9.02
N ALA A 77 -7.17 8.74 -9.65
CA ALA A 77 -7.04 7.31 -9.93
C ALA A 77 -5.87 6.98 -10.87
N LEU A 78 -5.39 7.95 -11.65
CA LEU A 78 -4.19 7.80 -12.48
C LEU A 78 -2.92 7.54 -11.67
N THR A 79 -2.95 7.72 -10.33
CA THR A 79 -1.90 7.23 -9.44
C THR A 79 -1.60 5.76 -9.69
N LEU A 80 -2.62 4.91 -9.85
CA LEU A 80 -2.41 3.49 -10.14
C LEU A 80 -1.70 3.28 -11.49
N VAL A 81 -2.12 4.04 -12.51
CA VAL A 81 -1.55 3.99 -13.88
C VAL A 81 -0.10 4.46 -13.90
N ALA A 82 0.26 5.44 -13.08
CA ALA A 82 1.62 5.94 -12.97
C ALA A 82 2.49 5.01 -12.10
N ALA A 83 1.93 4.45 -11.03
CA ALA A 83 2.66 3.65 -10.04
C ALA A 83 3.13 2.31 -10.59
N VAL A 84 2.30 1.59 -11.34
CA VAL A 84 2.66 0.28 -11.92
C VAL A 84 3.91 0.36 -12.82
N PRO A 85 3.99 1.24 -13.85
CA PRO A 85 5.17 1.36 -14.68
C PRO A 85 6.36 1.98 -13.94
N LEU A 86 6.13 2.88 -12.99
CA LEU A 86 7.21 3.44 -12.18
C LEU A 86 7.85 2.35 -11.30
N GLY A 87 7.04 1.56 -10.60
CA GLY A 87 7.48 0.43 -9.78
C GLY A 87 8.21 -0.62 -10.61
N ALA A 88 7.70 -0.97 -11.79
CA ALA A 88 8.36 -1.90 -12.71
C ALA A 88 9.75 -1.39 -13.15
N ARG A 89 9.85 -0.11 -13.55
CA ARG A 89 11.14 0.51 -13.93
C ARG A 89 12.13 0.51 -12.78
N VAL A 90 11.69 0.90 -11.59
CA VAL A 90 12.54 0.97 -10.39
C VAL A 90 12.99 -0.42 -9.93
N ALA A 91 12.21 -1.46 -10.22
CA ALA A 91 12.56 -2.86 -10.00
C ALA A 91 13.34 -3.50 -11.17
N GLY A 92 13.69 -2.75 -12.22
CA GLY A 92 14.44 -3.27 -13.37
C GLY A 92 13.68 -4.25 -14.26
N ARG A 93 12.34 -4.25 -14.20
CA ARG A 93 11.47 -5.17 -14.96
C ARG A 93 10.53 -4.43 -15.91
N LYS A 94 9.93 -5.17 -16.85
CA LYS A 94 8.84 -4.68 -17.70
C LYS A 94 7.49 -4.87 -17.00
N VAL A 95 6.52 -4.02 -17.34
CA VAL A 95 5.13 -4.19 -16.92
C VAL A 95 4.51 -5.33 -17.73
N SER A 96 3.91 -6.30 -17.05
CA SER A 96 3.24 -7.42 -17.71
C SER A 96 1.91 -6.98 -18.34
N PRO A 97 1.44 -7.68 -19.40
CA PRO A 97 0.10 -7.44 -19.95
C PRO A 97 -1.03 -7.64 -18.93
N VAL A 98 -0.82 -8.54 -17.95
CA VAL A 98 -1.78 -8.81 -16.87
C VAL A 98 -1.90 -7.62 -15.92
N GLU A 99 -0.78 -6.99 -15.54
CA GLU A 99 -0.78 -5.77 -14.72
C GLU A 99 -1.51 -4.62 -15.43
N TRP A 100 -1.29 -4.46 -16.74
CA TRP A 100 -2.01 -3.46 -17.54
C TRP A 100 -3.52 -3.72 -17.57
N ARG A 101 -3.93 -4.96 -17.82
CA ARG A 101 -5.34 -5.35 -17.81
C ARG A 101 -5.97 -5.13 -16.45
N GLY A 102 -5.32 -5.55 -15.38
CA GLY A 102 -5.82 -5.37 -14.02
C GLY A 102 -5.94 -3.89 -13.63
N THR A 103 -4.97 -3.06 -14.03
CA THR A 103 -5.03 -1.60 -13.87
C THR A 103 -6.20 -0.98 -14.63
N ALA A 104 -6.37 -1.34 -15.90
CA ALA A 104 -7.46 -0.85 -16.73
C ALA A 104 -8.84 -1.24 -16.18
N LEU A 105 -9.02 -2.51 -15.79
CA LEU A 105 -10.26 -2.99 -15.16
C LEU A 105 -10.56 -2.23 -13.86
N THR A 106 -9.53 -2.04 -13.02
CA THR A 106 -9.68 -1.28 -11.76
C THR A 106 -10.17 0.14 -12.02
N LEU A 107 -9.56 0.84 -13.00
CA LEU A 107 -9.95 2.20 -13.36
C LEU A 107 -11.35 2.29 -13.94
N ILE A 108 -11.73 1.37 -14.83
CA ILE A 108 -13.06 1.35 -15.44
C ILE A 108 -14.12 1.14 -14.36
N GLY A 109 -13.89 0.17 -13.47
CA GLY A 109 -14.82 -0.10 -12.37
C GLY A 109 -14.91 1.07 -11.39
N LEU A 110 -13.78 1.70 -11.06
CA LEU A 110 -13.76 2.90 -10.23
C LEU A 110 -14.50 4.06 -10.92
N ALA A 111 -14.28 4.32 -12.20
CA ALA A 111 -14.98 5.38 -12.93
C ALA A 111 -16.51 5.18 -12.89
N ALA A 112 -16.98 3.96 -13.08
CA ALA A 112 -18.41 3.63 -12.96
C ALA A 112 -18.95 3.91 -11.53
N LEU A 113 -18.20 3.55 -10.49
CA LEU A 113 -18.54 3.88 -9.10
C LEU A 113 -18.62 5.39 -8.88
N LEU A 114 -17.61 6.14 -9.35
CA LEU A 114 -17.55 7.58 -9.13
C LEU A 114 -18.67 8.33 -9.84
N VAL A 115 -19.07 7.90 -11.04
CA VAL A 115 -20.22 8.47 -11.74
C VAL A 115 -21.50 8.33 -10.92
N THR A 116 -21.68 7.20 -10.21
CA THR A 116 -22.87 6.97 -9.38
C THR A 116 -22.83 7.68 -8.02
N ALA A 117 -21.62 7.91 -7.50
CA ALA A 117 -21.37 8.51 -6.19
C ALA A 117 -21.17 10.04 -6.21
N SER A 118 -21.08 10.66 -7.40
CA SER A 118 -20.85 12.11 -7.55
C SER A 118 -22.11 12.93 -7.27
N GLY A 119 -22.57 13.00 -6.02
CA GLY A 119 -23.56 13.96 -5.55
C GLY A 119 -23.00 15.40 -5.45
N PRO A 120 -23.86 16.44 -5.35
CA PRO A 120 -23.43 17.74 -4.84
C PRO A 120 -22.72 17.54 -3.49
N ALA A 121 -21.63 18.29 -3.26
CA ALA A 121 -20.98 18.26 -1.95
C ALA A 121 -22.02 18.61 -0.87
N PRO A 122 -22.08 17.86 0.24
CA PRO A 122 -23.10 18.09 1.25
C PRO A 122 -22.91 19.48 1.87
N ASP A 123 -24.03 20.19 2.03
CA ASP A 123 -24.07 21.48 2.73
C ASP A 123 -23.81 21.29 4.23
N ASP A 124 -24.08 20.09 4.76
CA ASP A 124 -23.90 19.72 6.16
C ASP A 124 -22.52 19.10 6.43
N VAL A 125 -21.88 19.56 7.51
CA VAL A 125 -20.66 18.97 8.08
C VAL A 125 -20.99 17.97 9.19
N LEU A 126 -20.09 17.00 9.40
CA LEU A 126 -20.25 16.05 10.51
C LEU A 126 -20.18 16.79 11.85
N SER A 127 -21.19 16.59 12.69
CA SER A 127 -21.13 17.03 14.09
C SER A 127 -20.01 16.30 14.84
N LEU A 128 -19.48 16.89 15.91
CA LEU A 128 -18.41 16.27 16.70
C LEU A 128 -18.73 14.84 17.17
N PRO A 129 -19.94 14.51 17.66
CA PRO A 129 -20.31 13.14 18.01
C PRO A 129 -20.32 12.19 16.81
N GLN A 130 -20.78 12.63 15.64
CA GLN A 130 -20.74 11.82 14.41
C GLN A 130 -19.30 11.58 13.97
N ALA A 131 -18.44 12.61 13.99
CA ALA A 131 -17.02 12.50 13.67
C ALA A 131 -16.31 11.49 14.60
N LEU A 132 -16.58 11.56 15.91
CA LEU A 132 -16.06 10.61 16.89
C LEU A 132 -16.62 9.19 16.69
N GLY A 133 -17.90 9.06 16.34
CA GLY A 133 -18.53 7.78 16.04
C GLY A 133 -17.94 7.11 14.80
N VAL A 134 -17.74 7.86 13.71
CA VAL A 134 -17.08 7.40 12.48
C VAL A 134 -15.63 7.03 12.76
N ALA A 135 -14.90 7.86 13.51
CA ALA A 135 -13.53 7.58 13.92
C ALA A 135 -13.45 6.28 14.75
N GLY A 136 -14.29 6.14 15.78
CA GLY A 136 -14.30 4.98 16.65
C GLY A 136 -14.63 3.68 15.90
N THR A 137 -15.69 3.69 15.08
CA THR A 137 -16.09 2.52 14.29
C THR A 137 -15.02 2.13 13.27
N THR A 138 -14.39 3.10 12.61
CA THR A 138 -13.31 2.85 11.65
C THR A 138 -12.06 2.33 12.34
N ALA A 139 -11.69 2.86 13.52
CA ALA A 139 -10.57 2.36 14.30
C ALA A 139 -10.77 0.89 14.72
N VAL A 140 -11.98 0.51 15.12
CA VAL A 140 -12.33 -0.89 15.42
C VAL A 140 -12.22 -1.78 14.18
N LEU A 141 -12.75 -1.31 13.03
CA LEU A 141 -12.65 -2.04 11.76
C LEU A 141 -11.19 -2.24 11.34
N ILE A 142 -10.36 -1.18 11.39
CA ILE A 142 -8.92 -1.23 11.11
C ILE A 142 -8.24 -2.24 12.04
N GLY A 143 -8.55 -2.21 13.35
CA GLY A 143 -8.04 -3.17 14.32
C GLY A 143 -8.41 -4.62 13.96
N ALA A 144 -9.66 -4.86 13.59
CA ALA A 144 -10.15 -6.19 13.17
C ALA A 144 -9.49 -6.67 11.86
N LEU A 145 -9.30 -5.78 10.89
CA LEU A 145 -8.64 -6.07 9.62
C LEU A 145 -7.14 -6.36 9.79
N SER A 146 -6.49 -5.69 10.73
CA SER A 146 -5.04 -5.80 10.96
C SER A 146 -4.67 -6.94 11.92
N ARG A 147 -5.60 -7.39 12.77
CA ARG A 147 -5.33 -8.42 13.79
C ARG A 147 -5.01 -9.77 13.15
N GLY A 148 -3.83 -10.30 13.46
CA GLY A 148 -3.35 -11.62 13.00
C GLY A 148 -3.22 -11.74 11.48
N ALA A 149 -3.32 -10.62 10.76
CA ALA A 149 -3.30 -10.61 9.30
C ALA A 149 -1.86 -10.69 8.81
N ARG A 150 -1.62 -11.52 7.80
CA ARG A 150 -0.41 -11.36 7.00
C ARG A 150 -0.46 -10.00 6.27
N PRO A 151 0.67 -9.31 6.12
CA PRO A 151 0.80 -8.10 5.30
C PRO A 151 0.17 -8.31 3.91
N GLY A 152 -0.60 -7.33 3.42
CA GLY A 152 -1.28 -7.46 2.12
C GLY A 152 -2.63 -6.72 2.05
N LEU A 153 -3.61 -7.29 1.33
CA LEU A 153 -4.85 -6.60 0.94
C LEU A 153 -5.72 -6.16 2.13
N ARG A 154 -5.66 -6.85 3.29
CA ARG A 154 -6.40 -6.44 4.50
C ARG A 154 -5.87 -5.11 5.05
N HIS A 155 -4.55 -4.92 5.04
CA HIS A 155 -3.91 -3.66 5.44
C HIS A 155 -4.14 -2.56 4.39
N ALA A 156 -4.17 -2.92 3.10
CA ALA A 156 -4.55 -1.98 2.03
C ALA A 156 -5.99 -1.48 2.21
N THR A 157 -6.90 -2.39 2.55
CA THR A 157 -8.31 -2.06 2.82
C THR A 157 -8.40 -1.12 4.03
N ALA A 158 -7.74 -1.48 5.14
CA ALA A 158 -7.69 -0.66 6.35
C ALA A 158 -7.08 0.73 6.10
N SER A 159 -6.01 0.81 5.29
CA SER A 159 -5.40 2.06 4.85
C SER A 159 -6.38 2.91 4.05
N GLY A 160 -7.07 2.34 3.06
CA GLY A 160 -8.07 3.06 2.28
C GLY A 160 -9.26 3.57 3.10
N PHE A 161 -9.74 2.79 4.08
CA PHE A 161 -10.76 3.27 5.04
C PHE A 161 -10.25 4.41 5.90
N ALA A 162 -9.02 4.33 6.41
CA ALA A 162 -8.39 5.41 7.17
C ALA A 162 -8.31 6.69 6.33
N SER A 163 -7.85 6.59 5.09
CA SER A 163 -7.80 7.72 4.15
C SER A 163 -9.20 8.30 3.85
N GLY A 164 -10.21 7.44 3.65
CA GLY A 164 -11.57 7.88 3.37
C GLY A 164 -12.19 8.66 4.53
N VAL A 165 -12.00 8.19 5.77
CA VAL A 165 -12.41 8.93 6.96
C VAL A 165 -11.64 10.23 7.11
N ALA A 166 -10.32 10.22 6.93
CA ALA A 166 -9.53 11.45 6.97
C ALA A 166 -10.02 12.47 5.94
N SER A 167 -10.36 12.03 4.72
CA SER A 167 -10.91 12.89 3.67
C SER A 167 -12.26 13.49 4.06
N ALA A 168 -13.19 12.67 4.57
CA ALA A 168 -14.51 13.13 5.00
C ALA A 168 -14.42 14.14 6.17
N LEU A 169 -13.54 13.88 7.15
CA LEU A 169 -13.29 14.80 8.26
C LEU A 169 -12.58 16.09 7.84
N THR A 170 -11.74 16.04 6.80
CA THR A 170 -11.04 17.22 6.26
C THR A 170 -12.02 18.27 5.73
N GLN A 171 -13.17 17.86 5.20
CA GLN A 171 -14.22 18.81 4.80
C GLN A 171 -14.68 19.68 5.98
N THR A 172 -14.87 19.09 7.16
CA THR A 172 -15.26 19.83 8.37
C THR A 172 -14.21 20.88 8.76
N VAL A 173 -12.92 20.52 8.68
CA VAL A 173 -11.81 21.46 8.95
C VAL A 173 -11.73 22.56 7.89
N THR A 174 -11.98 22.22 6.63
CA THR A 174 -11.89 23.15 5.49
C THR A 174 -13.01 24.18 5.53
N VAL A 175 -14.25 23.77 5.86
CA VAL A 175 -15.39 24.66 6.05
C VAL A 175 -15.11 25.64 7.19
N ALA A 176 -14.69 25.15 8.35
CA ALA A 176 -14.35 26.01 9.49
C ALA A 176 -13.19 26.98 9.20
N ALA A 177 -12.27 26.63 8.30
CA ALA A 177 -11.20 27.53 7.88
C ALA A 177 -11.61 28.58 6.86
N THR A 178 -12.69 28.34 6.13
CA THR A 178 -13.20 29.25 5.08
C THR A 178 -14.24 30.21 5.67
N ASP A 179 -15.06 29.73 6.60
CA ASP A 179 -15.99 30.55 7.37
C ASP A 179 -15.23 31.32 8.46
N ARG A 180 -14.94 32.60 8.20
CA ARG A 180 -14.27 33.53 9.14
C ARG A 180 -15.00 33.73 10.48
N SER A 181 -16.19 33.17 10.62
CA SER A 181 -17.05 33.28 11.80
C SER A 181 -16.60 32.34 12.93
N ASP A 182 -16.03 31.18 12.58
CA ASP A 182 -15.60 30.17 13.56
C ASP A 182 -14.11 30.29 13.87
N SER A 183 -13.77 30.14 15.14
CA SER A 183 -12.36 30.10 15.55
C SER A 183 -11.71 28.81 15.06
N LEU A 184 -10.63 28.94 14.29
CA LEU A 184 -9.74 27.84 13.91
C LEU A 184 -9.18 27.07 15.13
N LEU A 185 -9.19 27.70 16.31
CA LEU A 185 -8.75 27.11 17.58
C LEU A 185 -9.91 26.58 18.42
N SER A 186 -11.13 26.50 17.86
CA SER A 186 -12.24 25.86 18.56
C SER A 186 -11.89 24.40 18.86
N ALA A 187 -12.32 23.91 20.02
CA ALA A 187 -12.03 22.54 20.46
C ALA A 187 -12.48 21.50 19.43
N GLN A 188 -13.61 21.75 18.74
CA GLN A 188 -14.10 20.88 17.66
C GLN A 188 -13.12 20.81 16.48
N VAL A 189 -12.69 21.95 15.94
CA VAL A 189 -11.76 21.98 14.79
C VAL A 189 -10.44 21.32 15.15
N VAL A 190 -9.92 21.58 16.35
CA VAL A 190 -8.69 20.96 16.84
C VAL A 190 -8.83 19.44 16.95
N VAL A 191 -9.92 18.94 17.55
CA VAL A 191 -10.16 17.50 17.68
C VAL A 191 -10.29 16.84 16.31
N VAL A 192 -11.05 17.43 15.40
CA VAL A 192 -11.23 16.88 14.04
C VAL A 192 -9.91 16.90 13.26
N ALA A 193 -9.12 17.98 13.35
CA ALA A 193 -7.80 18.05 12.73
C ALA A 193 -6.84 16.99 13.27
N LEU A 194 -6.86 16.72 14.58
CA LEU A 194 -6.10 15.64 15.19
C LEU A 194 -6.56 14.26 14.69
N LEU A 195 -7.87 14.02 14.55
CA LEU A 195 -8.39 12.78 13.98
C LEU A 195 -7.92 12.60 12.54
N VAL A 196 -7.98 13.65 11.70
CA VAL A 196 -7.47 13.63 10.33
C VAL A 196 -5.98 13.25 10.33
N ALA A 197 -5.17 13.87 11.18
CA ALA A 197 -3.74 13.56 11.27
C ALA A 197 -3.48 12.10 11.69
N VAL A 198 -4.22 11.60 12.68
CA VAL A 198 -4.11 10.20 13.15
C VAL A 198 -4.49 9.21 12.06
N PHE A 199 -5.60 9.43 11.35
CA PHE A 199 -6.02 8.55 10.26
C PHE A 199 -5.11 8.65 9.04
N ALA A 200 -4.60 9.83 8.70
CA ALA A 200 -3.64 9.99 7.61
C ALA A 200 -2.32 9.26 7.92
N ALA A 201 -1.76 9.46 9.12
CA ALA A 201 -0.53 8.79 9.54
C ALA A 201 -0.73 7.27 9.69
N GLY A 202 -1.82 6.84 10.32
CA GLY A 202 -2.19 5.43 10.45
C GLY A 202 -2.41 4.77 9.10
N GLY A 203 -3.11 5.45 8.18
CA GLY A 203 -3.32 5.00 6.80
C GLY A 203 -2.01 4.81 6.04
N LEU A 204 -1.03 5.69 6.23
CA LEU A 204 0.28 5.58 5.61
C LEU A 204 1.11 4.41 6.19
N LEU A 205 1.03 4.18 7.49
CA LEU A 205 1.68 3.02 8.13
C LEU A 205 1.02 1.71 7.66
N LEU A 206 -0.30 1.68 7.55
CA LEU A 206 -1.04 0.54 7.00
C LEU A 206 -0.68 0.30 5.53
N SER A 207 -0.57 1.33 4.69
CA SER A 207 -0.13 1.16 3.29
C SER A 207 1.29 0.63 3.21
N GLN A 208 2.20 1.11 4.07
CA GLN A 208 3.56 0.60 4.19
C GLN A 208 3.57 -0.91 4.47
N THR A 209 2.72 -1.39 5.39
CA THR A 209 2.58 -2.83 5.64
C THR A 209 1.94 -3.56 4.46
N ALA A 210 0.97 -2.96 3.79
CA ALA A 210 0.29 -3.56 2.66
C ALA A 210 1.21 -3.81 1.46
N TYR A 211 2.19 -2.93 1.23
CA TYR A 211 3.11 -3.01 0.09
C TYR A 211 4.26 -4.01 0.24
N GLN A 212 4.34 -4.73 1.38
CA GLN A 212 5.38 -5.76 1.57
C GLN A 212 5.30 -6.89 0.52
N GLY A 213 4.09 -7.21 0.05
CA GLY A 213 3.86 -8.24 -0.99
C GLY A 213 3.85 -7.71 -2.43
N GLY A 214 4.18 -6.43 -2.64
CA GLY A 214 4.14 -5.75 -3.93
C GLY A 214 3.10 -4.64 -4.02
N LEU A 215 3.24 -3.77 -5.01
CA LEU A 215 2.48 -2.52 -5.10
C LEU A 215 1.11 -2.63 -5.77
N GLY A 216 1.00 -3.38 -6.88
CA GLY A 216 -0.14 -3.29 -7.81
C GLY A 216 -1.51 -3.51 -7.16
N ALA A 217 -1.74 -4.69 -6.57
CA ALA A 217 -3.03 -5.01 -5.97
C ALA A 217 -3.33 -4.20 -4.69
N PRO A 218 -2.39 -4.03 -3.73
CA PRO A 218 -2.64 -3.17 -2.58
C PRO A 218 -2.96 -1.72 -2.95
N LEU A 219 -2.25 -1.13 -3.92
CA LEU A 219 -2.51 0.25 -4.35
C LEU A 219 -3.89 0.38 -5.00
N ALA A 220 -4.28 -0.59 -5.82
CA ALA A 220 -5.63 -0.66 -6.38
C ALA A 220 -6.70 -0.72 -5.27
N VAL A 221 -6.50 -1.55 -4.24
CA VAL A 221 -7.41 -1.62 -3.09
C VAL A 221 -7.49 -0.30 -2.33
N VAL A 222 -6.36 0.35 -2.02
CA VAL A 222 -6.35 1.66 -1.34
C VAL A 222 -7.13 2.69 -2.17
N THR A 223 -6.89 2.71 -3.48
CA THR A 223 -7.52 3.66 -4.43
C THR A 223 -9.03 3.48 -4.51
N LEU A 224 -9.53 2.23 -4.39
CA LEU A 224 -10.95 1.91 -4.39
C LEU A 224 -11.61 2.15 -3.01
N ALA A 225 -10.94 1.73 -1.94
CA ALA A 225 -11.51 1.78 -0.59
C ALA A 225 -11.72 3.21 -0.11
N ASN A 226 -10.86 4.16 -0.49
CA ASN A 226 -11.02 5.57 -0.12
C ASN A 226 -12.37 6.18 -0.56
N PRO A 227 -12.73 6.21 -1.86
CA PRO A 227 -14.02 6.74 -2.29
C PRO A 227 -15.22 5.92 -1.82
N LEU A 228 -15.06 4.59 -1.62
CA LEU A 228 -16.13 3.76 -1.06
C LEU A 228 -16.41 4.10 0.41
N ALA A 229 -15.37 4.33 1.21
CA ALA A 229 -15.51 4.76 2.60
C ALA A 229 -16.14 6.16 2.68
N ALA A 230 -15.69 7.10 1.85
CA ALA A 230 -16.28 8.43 1.76
C ALA A 230 -17.78 8.36 1.37
N ALA A 231 -18.12 7.58 0.34
CA ALA A 231 -19.52 7.39 -0.08
C ALA A 231 -20.37 6.74 1.01
N ALA A 232 -19.84 5.76 1.76
CA ALA A 232 -20.57 5.15 2.87
C ALA A 232 -20.90 6.17 3.98
N ILE A 233 -19.95 7.06 4.30
CA ILE A 233 -20.16 8.15 5.28
C ILE A 233 -21.21 9.14 4.77
N GLY A 234 -21.08 9.57 3.51
CA GLY A 234 -22.02 10.51 2.88
C GLY A 234 -23.46 9.97 2.84
N LEU A 235 -23.64 8.73 2.39
CA LEU A 235 -24.95 8.07 2.30
C LEU A 235 -25.61 7.83 3.68
N SER A 236 -24.81 7.51 4.70
CA SER A 236 -25.34 7.13 6.03
C SER A 236 -25.56 8.30 6.98
N LEU A 237 -24.70 9.32 6.92
CA LEU A 237 -24.67 10.40 7.92
C LEU A 237 -24.99 11.78 7.35
N LEU A 238 -24.76 11.99 6.05
CA LEU A 238 -24.97 13.27 5.37
C LEU A 238 -26.22 13.25 4.48
N GLY A 239 -26.99 12.15 4.50
CA GLY A 239 -28.24 12.02 3.76
C GLY A 239 -28.05 11.98 2.24
N GLU A 240 -26.83 11.75 1.75
CA GLU A 240 -26.57 11.66 0.32
C GLU A 240 -27.35 10.50 -0.31
N ARG A 241 -27.60 10.60 -1.61
CA ARG A 241 -28.26 9.54 -2.38
C ARG A 241 -27.42 9.23 -3.61
N LEU A 242 -27.33 7.94 -3.92
CA LEU A 242 -26.76 7.51 -5.20
C LEU A 242 -27.59 8.12 -6.34
N GLN A 243 -26.90 8.72 -7.29
CA GLN A 243 -27.55 9.27 -8.48
C GLN A 243 -28.03 8.13 -9.39
N GLY A 244 -29.20 8.30 -10.01
CA GLY A 244 -29.74 7.35 -10.97
C GLY A 244 -30.60 6.22 -10.39
N GLY A 245 -30.95 6.26 -9.10
CA GLY A 245 -31.88 5.29 -8.49
C GLY A 245 -31.42 3.84 -8.65
N VAL A 246 -32.33 2.94 -9.04
CA VAL A 246 -32.01 1.51 -9.25
C VAL A 246 -30.93 1.32 -10.32
N ALA A 247 -30.97 2.10 -11.41
CA ALA A 247 -29.97 2.01 -12.47
C ALA A 247 -28.57 2.44 -11.98
N GLY A 248 -28.51 3.47 -11.13
CA GLY A 248 -27.29 3.89 -10.45
C GLY A 248 -26.72 2.81 -9.53
N VAL A 249 -27.58 2.13 -8.76
CA VAL A 249 -27.17 1.00 -7.91
C VAL A 249 -26.61 -0.15 -8.75
N LEU A 250 -27.28 -0.51 -9.85
CA LEU A 250 -26.81 -1.58 -10.75
C LEU A 250 -25.46 -1.21 -11.39
N LEU A 251 -25.28 0.05 -11.81
CA LEU A 251 -24.02 0.54 -12.34
C LEU A 251 -22.91 0.52 -11.29
N ALA A 252 -23.21 0.90 -10.04
CA ALA A 252 -22.27 0.84 -8.94
C ALA A 252 -21.84 -0.61 -8.64
N LEU A 253 -22.79 -1.56 -8.62
CA LEU A 253 -22.50 -2.99 -8.42
C LEU A 253 -21.66 -3.58 -9.56
N ALA A 254 -21.99 -3.23 -10.80
CA ALA A 254 -21.19 -3.62 -11.97
C ALA A 254 -19.78 -3.03 -11.89
N GLY A 255 -19.66 -1.73 -11.55
CA GLY A 255 -18.38 -1.05 -11.35
C GLY A 255 -17.54 -1.68 -10.25
N ALA A 256 -18.13 -1.99 -9.09
CA ALA A 256 -17.47 -2.69 -8.00
C ALA A 256 -16.99 -4.09 -8.42
N SER A 257 -17.79 -4.82 -9.20
CA SER A 257 -17.44 -6.16 -9.69
C SER A 257 -16.25 -6.09 -10.66
N VAL A 258 -16.27 -5.14 -11.61
CA VAL A 258 -15.18 -4.92 -12.57
C VAL A 258 -13.90 -4.47 -11.86
N ALA A 259 -14.02 -3.56 -10.88
CA ALA A 259 -12.90 -3.11 -10.07
C ALA A 259 -12.29 -4.26 -9.24
N GLY A 260 -13.14 -5.07 -8.60
CA GLY A 260 -12.72 -6.25 -7.85
C GLY A 260 -12.01 -7.27 -8.74
N TRP A 261 -12.49 -7.49 -9.97
CA TRP A 261 -11.81 -8.33 -10.94
C TRP A 261 -10.44 -7.75 -11.34
N GLY A 262 -10.33 -6.44 -11.50
CA GLY A 262 -9.05 -5.76 -11.71
C GLY A 262 -8.05 -6.02 -10.57
N VAL A 263 -8.50 -5.90 -9.32
CA VAL A 263 -7.68 -6.20 -8.12
C VAL A 263 -7.24 -7.66 -8.08
N VAL A 264 -8.15 -8.60 -8.35
CA VAL A 264 -7.82 -10.04 -8.40
C VAL A 264 -6.79 -10.32 -9.50
N THR A 265 -6.94 -9.68 -10.66
CA THR A 265 -6.01 -9.78 -11.78
C THR A 265 -4.62 -9.27 -11.39
N LEU A 266 -4.56 -8.11 -10.72
CA LEU A 266 -3.31 -7.56 -10.19
C LEU A 266 -2.67 -8.46 -9.12
N SER A 267 -3.49 -9.07 -8.26
CA SER A 267 -3.02 -9.94 -7.17
C SER A 267 -2.32 -11.19 -7.70
N ARG A 268 -2.84 -11.74 -8.81
CA ARG A 268 -2.25 -12.91 -9.49
C ARG A 268 -0.98 -12.58 -10.29
N SER A 269 -0.72 -11.31 -10.57
CA SER A 269 0.49 -10.86 -11.27
C SER A 269 1.62 -10.42 -10.34
N ALA A 270 1.40 -10.42 -9.03
CA ALA A 270 2.44 -10.09 -8.06
C ALA A 270 3.60 -11.10 -8.21
N PRO A 271 4.83 -10.64 -8.44
CA PRO A 271 5.96 -11.53 -8.67
C PRO A 271 6.12 -12.47 -7.46
N GLU A 272 6.11 -13.76 -7.76
CA GLU A 272 6.25 -14.87 -6.83
C GLU A 272 7.68 -14.92 -6.27
N ARG A 273 8.06 -13.91 -5.47
CA ARG A 273 9.36 -13.88 -4.78
C ARG A 273 9.45 -14.83 -3.59
N ALA A 274 8.37 -15.57 -3.30
CA ALA A 274 8.33 -16.54 -2.20
C ALA A 274 8.79 -17.94 -2.62
N ALA A 275 8.90 -18.24 -3.92
CA ALA A 275 9.31 -19.57 -4.40
C ALA A 275 10.84 -19.73 -4.53
N ASP A 276 11.59 -18.66 -4.80
CA ASP A 276 13.05 -18.74 -5.02
C ASP A 276 13.91 -18.78 -3.74
N MET A 277 13.31 -18.75 -2.54
CA MET A 277 14.06 -18.84 -1.26
C MET A 277 13.71 -20.07 -0.42
N ALA A 278 12.94 -21.02 -0.98
CA ALA A 278 12.49 -22.22 -0.28
C ALA A 278 12.98 -23.54 -0.91
N GLU A 279 13.98 -23.49 -1.79
CA GLU A 279 14.83 -24.66 -2.06
C GLU A 279 16.16 -24.45 -1.34
N PRO A 280 16.48 -25.22 -0.29
CA PRO A 280 17.87 -25.42 0.04
C PRO A 280 18.47 -26.14 -1.17
N ALA A 281 19.22 -25.41 -1.99
CA ALA A 281 20.12 -26.00 -2.95
C ALA A 281 21.13 -26.83 -2.14
N VAL A 282 20.82 -28.11 -1.96
CA VAL A 282 21.81 -29.13 -1.66
C VAL A 282 22.63 -29.23 -2.93
N ASP A 283 23.66 -28.40 -3.01
CA ASP A 283 24.71 -28.48 -4.01
C ASP A 283 25.57 -29.70 -3.66
N ASP A 284 25.18 -30.86 -4.20
CA ASP A 284 25.81 -32.16 -3.97
C ASP A 284 27.19 -32.32 -4.67
N ASP A 285 27.82 -31.25 -5.17
CA ASP A 285 29.06 -31.33 -5.95
C ASP A 285 30.31 -30.72 -5.29
N HIS A 286 30.29 -30.45 -3.99
CA HIS A 286 31.49 -30.09 -3.25
C HIS A 286 32.06 -31.28 -2.44
N PRO A 287 33.10 -31.99 -2.93
CA PRO A 287 33.71 -33.13 -2.22
C PRO A 287 34.32 -32.74 -0.86
N VAL A 288 34.46 -31.45 -0.58
CA VAL A 288 34.98 -30.90 0.68
C VAL A 288 33.94 -30.90 1.79
N ALA A 289 32.64 -30.76 1.47
CA ALA A 289 31.57 -30.75 2.47
C ALA A 289 31.30 -32.16 3.05
N ALA A 290 31.41 -33.20 2.23
CA ALA A 290 31.29 -34.59 2.67
C ALA A 290 32.41 -35.00 3.64
N VAL A 291 33.62 -34.47 3.46
CA VAL A 291 34.77 -34.74 4.34
C VAL A 291 34.62 -34.02 5.70
N LEU A 292 33.99 -32.84 5.71
CA LEU A 292 33.73 -32.08 6.93
C LEU A 292 32.50 -32.56 7.73
N ALA A 293 31.63 -33.36 7.09
CA ALA A 293 30.44 -33.95 7.73
C ALA A 293 30.70 -35.31 8.41
N LEU A 294 31.92 -35.84 8.35
CA LEU A 294 32.31 -37.03 9.09
C LEU A 294 32.70 -36.65 10.53
N GLU A 295 31.78 -36.91 11.47
CA GLU A 295 32.05 -36.90 12.91
C GLU A 295 33.29 -37.76 13.25
N PRO A 296 34.21 -37.32 14.12
CA PRO A 296 35.44 -38.04 14.48
C PRO A 296 35.16 -39.19 15.49
N GLY A 297 34.16 -40.03 15.21
CA GLY A 297 33.64 -41.05 16.13
C GLY A 297 33.69 -42.49 15.61
N SER A 298 34.10 -42.75 14.37
CA SER A 298 34.18 -44.11 13.83
C SER A 298 35.55 -44.39 13.20
N ALA A 299 36.62 -44.18 13.97
CA ALA A 299 37.88 -44.83 13.71
C ALA A 299 37.73 -46.32 14.07
N ALA A 300 37.31 -47.14 13.11
CA ALA A 300 37.54 -48.57 13.19
C ALA A 300 39.05 -48.78 13.27
N CYS A 301 39.52 -49.48 14.31
CA CYS A 301 40.90 -49.94 14.43
C CYS A 301 41.28 -50.71 13.16
N GLU A 302 42.02 -50.07 12.26
CA GLU A 302 42.80 -50.77 11.25
C GLU A 302 43.96 -51.48 11.99
N PRO A 303 44.10 -52.81 11.87
CA PRO A 303 45.25 -53.48 12.44
C PRO A 303 46.51 -53.02 11.69
N SER A 304 47.43 -52.39 12.41
CA SER A 304 48.71 -51.93 11.88
C SER A 304 49.46 -53.07 11.19
N LEU A 305 49.56 -53.00 9.86
CA LEU A 305 50.57 -53.74 9.12
C LEU A 305 51.91 -53.07 9.38
N LEU A 306 52.65 -53.61 10.36
CA LEU A 306 54.01 -53.20 10.66
C LEU A 306 54.88 -53.31 9.39
N PRO A 307 55.63 -52.26 9.02
CA PRO A 307 56.66 -52.36 8.00
C PRO A 307 57.75 -53.32 8.50
N GLN A 308 57.93 -54.43 7.79
CA GLN A 308 59.01 -55.39 8.01
C GLN A 308 60.35 -54.69 7.72
N GLN A 309 61.13 -54.39 8.77
CA GLN A 309 62.44 -53.78 8.61
C GLN A 309 63.42 -54.74 7.90
N PRO A 310 64.24 -54.27 6.95
CA PRO A 310 65.32 -55.08 6.38
C PRO A 310 66.39 -55.33 7.45
N SER A 311 66.75 -56.60 7.67
CA SER A 311 67.83 -56.98 8.59
C SER A 311 69.17 -56.37 8.16
N PRO A 312 69.91 -55.68 9.05
CA PRO A 312 71.26 -55.24 8.75
C PRO A 312 72.23 -56.42 8.76
N GLY A 313 72.95 -56.57 7.64
CA GLY A 313 73.91 -57.64 7.40
C GLY A 313 75.03 -57.70 8.43
N HIS A 314 75.37 -58.91 8.84
CA HIS A 314 76.60 -59.22 9.55
C HIS A 314 77.80 -58.96 8.63
N LEU A 315 78.67 -58.04 9.06
CA LEU A 315 80.05 -57.98 8.62
C LEU A 315 80.83 -59.07 9.35
N THR A 316 81.28 -60.08 8.62
CA THR A 316 82.30 -61.05 9.06
C THR A 316 83.65 -60.36 9.17
N SER A 317 84.28 -60.46 10.34
CA SER A 317 85.71 -60.22 10.51
C SER A 317 86.50 -61.50 10.20
N LEU A 318 87.39 -61.44 9.20
CA LEU A 318 88.67 -62.15 9.14
C LEU A 318 89.62 -61.34 8.25
#